data_AF-A0A8T4P262-F1
#
_entry.id   AF-A0A8T4P262-F1
#
_cell.length_a   1.000
_cell.length_b   1.000
_cell.length_c   1.000
_cell.angle_alpha   90.00
_cell.angle_beta   90.00
_cell.angle_gamma   90.00
#
_symmetry.space_group_name_H-M   'P 1'
#
loop_
_entity.id
_entity.type
_entity.pdbx_description
1 polymer ?
#
loop_
_entity_poly.entity_id
_entity_poly.type
_entity_poly.pdbx_seq_one_letter_code
_entity_poly.pdbx_strand_id
1 'polypeptide(L)'
;MKKVLFIMAIILLLNLGLVSAINQQEINTAKSLIDSKTSCKSLSDSQLEIMGEYYMEQMHPGESHELMHQMMGLKEGSEDEEQFHINMAKAIYCGEENVFGSGGMMSGGMMGMMMGGNMGYGMMGNNPFGYGYGYWSFWNIIWSLFWIGLIILVIWLIYKFIIKREGLHETPIVILKKRYAKGEINKKQFEEMKKDVGK
;
A
#
# COMPACT_ATOMS: atom_id res chain seq x y z
N MET A 1 29.87 3.76 0.18
CA MET A 1 28.66 3.43 0.98
C MET A 1 27.52 4.43 0.79
N LYS A 2 27.76 5.76 0.79
CA LYS A 2 26.72 6.78 0.50
C LYS A 2 25.95 6.56 -0.82
N LYS A 3 26.63 6.13 -1.88
CA LYS A 3 26.00 5.80 -3.18
C LYS A 3 25.07 4.59 -3.12
N VAL A 4 25.41 3.58 -2.32
CA VAL A 4 24.61 2.35 -2.18
C VAL A 4 23.31 2.62 -1.41
N LEU A 5 23.37 3.49 -0.40
CA LEU A 5 22.18 3.93 0.34
C LEU A 5 21.25 4.79 -0.52
N PHE A 6 21.82 5.66 -1.35
CA PHE A 6 21.03 6.46 -2.29
C PHE A 6 20.33 5.58 -3.33
N ILE A 7 21.02 4.56 -3.83
CA ILE A 7 20.45 3.58 -4.75
C ILE A 7 19.34 2.76 -4.07
N MET A 8 19.54 2.27 -2.84
CA MET A 8 18.48 1.56 -2.11
C MET A 8 17.27 2.44 -1.80
N ALA A 9 17.47 3.72 -1.45
CA ALA A 9 16.37 4.65 -1.23
C ALA A 9 15.59 4.93 -2.52
N ILE A 10 16.29 5.09 -3.65
CA ILE A 10 15.66 5.24 -4.97
C ILE A 10 14.88 3.98 -5.35
N ILE A 11 15.45 2.80 -5.13
CA ILE A 11 14.78 1.52 -5.40
C ILE A 11 13.51 1.40 -4.54
N LEU A 12 13.59 1.71 -3.24
CA LEU A 12 12.42 1.67 -2.35
C LEU A 12 11.31 2.64 -2.82
N LEU A 13 11.68 3.85 -3.21
CA LEU A 13 10.73 4.86 -3.73
C LEU A 13 10.12 4.44 -5.09
N LEU A 14 10.91 3.82 -5.97
CA LEU A 14 10.41 3.25 -7.23
C LEU A 14 9.42 2.12 -6.99
N ASN A 15 9.68 1.23 -6.03
CA ASN A 15 8.75 0.15 -5.68
C ASN A 15 7.44 0.68 -5.09
N LEU A 16 7.49 1.71 -4.23
CA LEU A 16 6.30 2.37 -3.70
C LEU A 16 5.48 3.07 -4.81
N GLY A 17 6.15 3.69 -5.78
CA GLY A 17 5.47 4.36 -6.91
C GLY A 17 4.79 3.39 -7.87
N LEU A 18 5.39 2.23 -8.14
CA LEU A 18 4.84 1.25 -9.09
C LEU A 18 3.55 0.59 -8.59
N VAL A 19 3.47 0.25 -7.30
CA VAL A 19 2.25 -0.33 -6.70
C VAL A 19 1.07 0.65 -6.76
N SER A 20 1.32 1.95 -6.58
CA SER A 20 0.27 2.97 -6.63
C SER A 20 -0.24 3.30 -8.04
N ALA A 21 0.53 2.99 -9.09
CA ALA A 21 0.20 3.40 -10.46
C ALA A 21 -0.83 2.46 -11.12
N ILE A 22 -0.81 1.17 -10.80
CA ILE A 22 -1.69 0.15 -11.41
C ILE A 22 -3.14 0.37 -10.97
N ASN A 23 -3.38 0.47 -9.66
CA ASN A 23 -4.72 0.67 -9.10
C ASN A 23 -5.35 2.00 -9.53
N GLN A 24 -4.54 3.03 -9.78
CA GLN A 24 -5.05 4.35 -10.17
C GLN A 24 -5.62 4.34 -11.60
N GLN A 25 -5.10 3.48 -12.50
CA GLN A 25 -5.55 3.41 -13.89
C GLN A 25 -6.95 2.79 -14.02
N GLU A 26 -7.25 1.75 -13.25
CA GLU A 26 -8.58 1.12 -13.23
C GLU A 26 -9.63 2.05 -12.63
N ILE A 27 -9.30 2.73 -11.52
CA ILE A 27 -10.16 3.74 -10.90
C ILE A 27 -10.45 4.91 -11.87
N ASN A 28 -9.45 5.36 -12.63
CA ASN A 28 -9.62 6.44 -13.60
C ASN A 28 -10.49 6.00 -14.80
N THR A 29 -10.36 4.73 -15.22
CA THR A 29 -11.21 4.14 -16.26
C THR A 29 -12.66 4.07 -15.80
N ALA A 30 -12.91 3.54 -14.60
CA ALA A 30 -14.24 3.48 -13.99
C ALA A 30 -14.89 4.88 -13.90
N LYS A 31 -14.15 5.87 -13.40
CA LYS A 31 -14.62 7.27 -13.31
C LYS A 31 -14.93 7.87 -14.67
N SER A 32 -14.08 7.67 -15.68
CA SER A 32 -14.33 8.17 -17.04
C SER A 32 -15.59 7.55 -17.67
N LEU A 33 -15.86 6.27 -17.41
CA LEU A 33 -17.05 5.59 -17.90
C LEU A 33 -18.32 6.12 -17.22
N ILE A 34 -18.25 6.38 -15.90
CA ILE A 34 -19.36 6.94 -15.12
C ILE A 34 -19.64 8.40 -15.50
N ASP A 35 -18.60 9.23 -15.61
CA ASP A 35 -18.73 10.67 -15.90
C ASP A 35 -19.20 10.97 -17.33
N SER A 36 -18.86 10.09 -18.29
CA SER A 36 -19.32 10.20 -19.67
C SER A 36 -20.80 9.87 -19.87
N LYS A 37 -21.50 9.37 -18.82
CA LYS A 37 -22.91 8.93 -18.88
C LYS A 37 -23.19 8.02 -20.08
N THR A 38 -22.24 7.15 -20.38
CA THR A 38 -22.35 6.23 -21.50
C THR A 38 -23.57 5.32 -21.29
N SER A 39 -24.33 5.06 -22.37
CA SER A 39 -25.53 4.24 -22.28
C SER A 39 -25.18 2.82 -21.86
N CYS A 40 -25.93 2.23 -20.93
CA CYS A 40 -25.69 0.87 -20.45
C CYS A 40 -25.57 -0.17 -21.58
N LYS A 41 -26.34 0.00 -22.65
CA LYS A 41 -26.34 -0.89 -23.83
C LYS A 41 -25.03 -0.90 -24.62
N SER A 42 -24.15 0.06 -24.37
CA SER A 42 -22.85 0.18 -25.04
C SER A 42 -21.67 -0.24 -24.15
N LEU A 43 -21.92 -0.62 -22.90
CA LEU A 43 -20.88 -1.10 -21.99
C LEU A 43 -20.65 -2.60 -22.18
N SER A 44 -19.38 -3.02 -22.19
CA SER A 44 -19.02 -4.44 -22.14
C SER A 44 -19.14 -4.99 -20.73
N ASP A 45 -19.23 -6.32 -20.59
CA ASP A 45 -19.27 -6.96 -19.27
C ASP A 45 -18.02 -6.64 -18.45
N SER A 46 -16.83 -6.61 -19.05
CA SER A 46 -15.60 -6.16 -18.37
C SER A 46 -15.63 -4.70 -17.88
N GLN A 47 -16.34 -3.81 -18.58
CA GLN A 47 -16.51 -2.43 -18.13
C GLN A 47 -17.49 -2.36 -16.96
N LEU A 48 -18.51 -3.21 -16.97
CA LEU A 48 -19.49 -3.30 -15.89
C LEU A 48 -18.90 -3.97 -14.65
N GLU A 49 -18.01 -4.94 -14.80
CA GLU A 49 -17.22 -5.52 -13.72
C GLU A 49 -16.39 -4.44 -13.01
N ILE A 50 -15.57 -3.69 -13.75
CA ILE A 50 -14.77 -2.58 -13.22
C ILE A 50 -15.64 -1.52 -12.52
N MET A 51 -16.81 -1.22 -13.07
CA MET A 51 -17.77 -0.31 -12.44
C MET A 51 -18.37 -0.90 -11.16
N GLY A 52 -18.64 -2.20 -11.15
CA GLY A 52 -19.14 -2.95 -10.00
C GLY A 52 -18.12 -2.95 -8.88
N GLU A 53 -16.88 -3.29 -9.17
CA GLU A 53 -15.77 -3.23 -8.22
C GLU A 53 -15.59 -1.81 -7.67
N TYR A 54 -15.67 -0.78 -8.53
CA TYR A 54 -15.63 0.61 -8.08
C TYR A 54 -16.77 0.95 -7.11
N TYR A 55 -18.03 0.58 -7.42
CA TYR A 55 -19.16 0.83 -6.52
C TYR A 55 -19.05 0.03 -5.22
N MET A 56 -18.55 -1.20 -5.28
CA MET A 56 -18.30 -2.04 -4.12
C MET A 56 -17.29 -1.39 -3.20
N GLU A 57 -16.17 -0.93 -3.73
CA GLU A 57 -15.12 -0.25 -2.98
C GLU A 57 -15.62 1.07 -2.37
N GLN A 58 -16.53 1.80 -3.04
CA GLN A 58 -17.16 3.00 -2.48
C GLN A 58 -18.09 2.68 -1.28
N MET A 59 -18.80 1.55 -1.32
CA MET A 59 -19.70 1.13 -0.24
C MET A 59 -18.96 0.46 0.91
N HIS A 60 -17.97 -0.36 0.58
CA HIS A 60 -17.19 -1.21 1.47
C HIS A 60 -15.72 -1.14 1.07
N PRO A 61 -14.94 -0.16 1.55
CA PRO A 61 -13.54 -0.03 1.19
C PRO A 61 -12.64 -1.07 1.87
N GLY A 62 -11.57 -1.46 1.18
CA GLY A 62 -10.48 -2.30 1.71
C GLY A 62 -10.96 -3.66 2.23
N GLU A 63 -10.48 -4.06 3.42
CA GLU A 63 -10.78 -5.39 4.01
C GLU A 63 -12.29 -5.68 4.17
N SER A 64 -13.14 -4.66 4.17
CA SER A 64 -14.59 -4.85 4.24
C SER A 64 -15.20 -5.38 2.94
N HIS A 65 -14.59 -5.06 1.80
CA HIS A 65 -14.93 -5.64 0.50
C HIS A 65 -14.64 -7.14 0.49
N GLU A 66 -13.41 -7.50 0.85
CA GLU A 66 -12.92 -8.88 0.90
C GLU A 66 -13.75 -9.74 1.87
N LEU A 67 -14.09 -9.18 3.03
CA LEU A 67 -14.94 -9.86 4.00
C LEU A 67 -16.35 -10.11 3.45
N MET A 68 -16.90 -9.19 2.65
CA MET A 68 -18.20 -9.40 2.01
C MET A 68 -18.11 -10.58 1.02
N HIS A 69 -17.06 -10.63 0.19
CA HIS A 69 -16.85 -11.76 -0.72
C HIS A 69 -16.84 -13.07 0.03
N GLN A 70 -16.07 -13.14 1.12
CA GLN A 70 -16.00 -14.34 1.96
C GLN A 70 -17.34 -14.70 2.59
N MET A 71 -18.10 -13.72 3.08
CA MET A 71 -19.43 -13.95 3.66
C MET A 71 -20.45 -14.42 2.61
N MET A 72 -20.30 -13.99 1.36
CA MET A 72 -21.13 -14.43 0.23
C MET A 72 -20.62 -15.73 -0.41
N GLY A 73 -19.47 -16.24 0.02
CA GLY A 73 -18.83 -17.43 -0.55
C GLY A 73 -18.23 -17.19 -1.94
N LEU A 74 -18.02 -15.93 -2.33
CA LEU A 74 -17.36 -15.54 -3.56
C LEU A 74 -15.84 -15.67 -3.38
N LYS A 75 -15.16 -16.23 -4.37
CA LYS A 75 -13.71 -16.38 -4.37
C LYS A 75 -13.09 -15.30 -5.26
N GLU A 76 -12.04 -14.66 -4.76
CA GLU A 76 -11.28 -13.66 -5.51
C GLU A 76 -10.82 -14.19 -6.89
N GLY A 77 -11.15 -13.47 -7.95
CA GLY A 77 -10.88 -13.80 -9.35
C GLY A 77 -11.69 -14.96 -9.93
N SER A 78 -12.82 -15.31 -9.32
CA SER A 78 -13.73 -16.33 -9.85
C SER A 78 -14.82 -15.75 -10.75
N GLU A 79 -15.34 -16.55 -11.68
CA GLU A 79 -16.47 -16.14 -12.56
C GLU A 79 -17.71 -15.70 -11.77
N ASP A 80 -17.93 -16.30 -10.58
CA ASP A 80 -19.06 -15.95 -9.71
C ASP A 80 -18.92 -14.54 -9.10
N GLU A 81 -17.69 -14.12 -8.78
CA GLU A 81 -17.40 -12.78 -8.26
C GLU A 81 -17.52 -11.72 -9.37
N GLU A 82 -16.93 -11.99 -10.54
CA GLU A 82 -17.04 -11.12 -11.72
C GLU A 82 -18.52 -10.86 -12.06
N GLN A 83 -19.33 -11.92 -12.10
CA GLN A 83 -20.77 -11.78 -12.35
C GLN A 83 -21.48 -10.99 -11.26
N PHE A 84 -21.09 -11.15 -9.99
CA PHE A 84 -21.65 -10.36 -8.90
C PHE A 84 -21.41 -8.86 -9.10
N HIS A 85 -20.17 -8.47 -9.42
CA HIS A 85 -19.83 -7.06 -9.69
C HIS A 85 -20.55 -6.52 -10.92
N ILE A 86 -20.60 -7.26 -12.03
CA ILE A 86 -21.34 -6.87 -13.24
C ILE A 86 -22.82 -6.65 -12.93
N ASN A 87 -23.43 -7.60 -12.22
CA ASN A 87 -24.84 -7.56 -11.87
C ASN A 87 -25.12 -6.36 -10.96
N MET A 88 -24.24 -6.11 -10.00
CA MET A 88 -24.35 -4.93 -9.16
C MET A 88 -24.26 -3.62 -9.94
N ALA A 89 -23.32 -3.51 -10.88
CA ALA A 89 -23.20 -2.35 -11.73
C ALA A 89 -24.44 -2.14 -12.60
N LYS A 90 -25.01 -3.21 -13.18
CA LYS A 90 -26.27 -3.14 -13.95
C LYS A 90 -27.43 -2.66 -13.08
N ALA A 91 -27.54 -3.15 -11.84
CA ALA A 91 -28.58 -2.70 -10.92
C ALA A 91 -28.43 -1.21 -10.56
N ILE A 92 -27.22 -0.77 -10.20
CA ILE A 92 -26.96 0.60 -9.69
C ILE A 92 -26.94 1.62 -10.82
N TYR A 93 -26.22 1.33 -11.91
CA TYR A 93 -25.99 2.28 -13.01
C TYR A 93 -27.04 2.19 -14.11
N CYS A 94 -27.46 0.97 -14.47
CA CYS A 94 -28.44 0.77 -15.55
C CYS A 94 -29.90 0.77 -15.07
N GLY A 95 -30.13 0.70 -13.76
CA GLY A 95 -31.48 0.67 -13.18
C GLY A 95 -32.24 -0.62 -13.49
N GLU A 96 -31.52 -1.73 -13.75
CA GLU A 96 -32.17 -3.01 -13.99
C GLU A 96 -32.65 -3.64 -12.68
N GLU A 97 -33.96 -3.52 -12.40
CA GLU A 97 -34.58 -3.95 -11.12
C GLU A 97 -34.54 -5.46 -10.86
N ASN A 98 -34.24 -6.28 -11.88
CA ASN A 98 -34.28 -7.75 -11.78
C ASN A 98 -32.91 -8.41 -11.58
N VAL A 99 -31.83 -7.63 -11.44
CA VAL A 99 -30.47 -8.17 -11.47
C VAL A 99 -30.05 -8.83 -10.15
N PHE A 100 -30.68 -8.45 -9.04
CA PHE A 100 -30.60 -9.15 -7.76
C PHE A 100 -31.83 -10.01 -7.45
N GLY A 101 -32.80 -10.03 -8.36
CA GLY A 101 -34.17 -10.45 -8.08
C GLY A 101 -34.81 -11.24 -9.21
N SER A 102 -34.30 -12.45 -9.50
CA SER A 102 -35.13 -13.56 -10.01
C SER A 102 -34.46 -14.94 -9.95
N GLY A 103 -33.73 -15.26 -8.87
CA GLY A 103 -33.43 -16.67 -8.55
C GLY A 103 -31.96 -17.10 -8.37
N GLY A 104 -31.00 -16.21 -8.10
CA GLY A 104 -29.58 -16.57 -7.98
C GLY A 104 -29.04 -16.87 -6.58
N MET A 105 -29.41 -16.10 -5.55
CA MET A 105 -28.73 -16.20 -4.23
C MET A 105 -29.65 -16.32 -3.00
N MET A 106 -30.97 -16.28 -3.17
CA MET A 106 -31.94 -16.24 -2.05
C MET A 106 -32.90 -17.44 -1.98
N SER A 107 -32.68 -18.52 -2.72
CA SER A 107 -33.72 -19.55 -2.92
C SER A 107 -33.74 -20.76 -1.97
N GLY A 108 -32.93 -20.83 -0.90
CA GLY A 108 -33.14 -21.97 0.02
C GLY A 108 -32.31 -22.12 1.29
N GLY A 109 -31.11 -21.55 1.38
CA GLY A 109 -30.22 -21.83 2.52
C GLY A 109 -30.47 -20.95 3.75
N MET A 110 -30.73 -19.66 3.55
CA MET A 110 -30.69 -18.68 4.64
C MET A 110 -32.05 -18.47 5.33
N MET A 111 -33.17 -18.67 4.61
CA MET A 111 -34.51 -18.54 5.18
C MET A 111 -34.85 -19.67 6.16
N GLY A 112 -34.16 -20.81 6.09
CA GLY A 112 -34.28 -21.92 7.04
C GLY A 112 -33.58 -21.67 8.40
N MET A 113 -32.57 -20.79 8.44
CA MET A 113 -31.88 -20.45 9.70
C MET A 113 -32.57 -19.33 10.49
N MET A 114 -33.40 -18.51 9.84
CA MET A 114 -34.05 -17.35 10.46
C MET A 114 -35.41 -17.70 11.13
N MET A 115 -35.95 -18.89 10.87
CA MET A 115 -37.25 -19.37 11.40
C MET A 115 -37.09 -20.44 12.50
N GLY A 116 -35.88 -20.64 13.03
CA GLY A 116 -35.55 -21.77 13.92
C GLY A 116 -34.79 -21.43 15.20
N GLY A 117 -34.78 -20.17 15.66
CA GLY A 117 -34.02 -19.75 16.84
C GLY A 117 -34.81 -18.81 17.74
N ASN A 118 -35.37 -19.38 18.81
CA ASN A 118 -36.23 -18.75 19.81
C ASN A 118 -35.60 -17.51 20.49
N MET A 119 -36.47 -16.59 20.91
CA MET A 119 -36.19 -15.29 21.50
C MET A 119 -35.13 -15.27 22.61
N GLY A 120 -34.18 -14.34 22.48
CA GLY A 120 -33.38 -13.79 23.56
C GLY A 120 -33.51 -12.26 23.61
N TYR A 121 -34.60 -11.76 24.20
CA TYR A 121 -34.67 -10.38 24.66
C TYR A 121 -33.62 -10.17 25.74
N GLY A 122 -32.59 -9.37 25.43
CA GLY A 122 -31.53 -9.01 26.38
C GLY A 122 -30.81 -7.74 25.93
N MET A 123 -31.21 -6.61 26.52
CA MET A 123 -30.41 -5.42 26.81
C MET A 123 -29.59 -4.85 25.63
N MET A 124 -30.12 -3.85 24.93
CA MET A 124 -29.91 -2.43 25.28
C MET A 124 -28.43 -2.03 25.28
N GLY A 125 -28.03 -1.35 24.21
CA GLY A 125 -27.01 -0.31 24.27
C GLY A 125 -25.58 -0.80 24.37
N ASN A 126 -25.03 -1.29 23.25
CA ASN A 126 -23.63 -1.01 22.98
C ASN A 126 -23.48 -0.74 21.48
N ASN A 127 -23.71 0.52 21.10
CA ASN A 127 -23.19 1.05 19.85
C ASN A 127 -21.65 0.88 19.87
N PRO A 128 -21.01 0.13 18.97
CA PRO A 128 -19.64 0.45 18.58
C PRO A 128 -19.66 1.63 17.58
N PHE A 129 -20.82 1.95 16.98
CA PHE A 129 -21.08 3.07 16.08
C PHE A 129 -21.13 4.43 16.81
N GLY A 130 -20.16 4.70 17.68
CA GLY A 130 -20.15 5.92 18.50
C GLY A 130 -18.77 6.45 18.89
N TYR A 131 -17.66 5.83 18.45
CA TYR A 131 -16.32 6.34 18.74
C TYR A 131 -15.45 6.41 17.49
N GLY A 132 -15.65 7.49 16.74
CA GLY A 132 -14.55 8.30 16.26
C GLY A 132 -13.78 7.76 15.04
N TYR A 133 -14.20 8.23 13.87
CA TYR A 133 -13.33 8.48 12.70
C TYR A 133 -11.99 9.19 13.04
N GLY A 134 -11.78 9.67 14.28
CA GLY A 134 -10.50 10.18 14.78
C GLY A 134 -9.51 9.13 15.30
N TYR A 135 -9.95 7.97 15.82
CA TYR A 135 -9.03 7.00 16.44
C TYR A 135 -8.24 6.19 15.42
N TRP A 136 -8.88 5.79 14.31
CA TRP A 136 -8.22 5.08 13.22
C TRP A 136 -7.22 5.97 12.48
N SER A 137 -7.56 7.26 12.30
CA SER A 137 -6.67 8.26 11.71
C SER A 137 -5.45 8.54 12.61
N PHE A 138 -5.67 8.62 13.93
CA PHE A 138 -4.58 8.84 14.89
C PHE A 138 -3.61 7.65 14.96
N TRP A 139 -4.12 6.42 14.92
CA TRP A 139 -3.30 5.21 14.90
C TRP A 139 -2.43 5.11 13.64
N ASN A 140 -2.99 5.44 12.48
CA ASN A 140 -2.26 5.50 11.21
C ASN A 140 -1.16 6.57 11.20
N ILE A 141 -1.40 7.72 11.81
CA ILE A 141 -0.38 8.79 11.95
C ILE A 141 0.75 8.33 12.88
N ILE A 142 0.42 7.72 14.02
CA ILE A 142 1.44 7.17 14.95
C ILE A 142 2.27 6.10 14.26
N TRP A 143 1.63 5.20 13.50
CA TRP A 143 2.32 4.15 12.75
C TRP A 143 3.23 4.74 11.67
N SER A 144 2.77 5.77 10.95
CA SER A 144 3.59 6.48 9.96
C SER A 144 4.80 7.18 10.60
N LEU A 145 4.61 7.82 11.75
CA LEU A 145 5.70 8.43 12.53
C LEU A 145 6.70 7.40 13.04
N PHE A 146 6.23 6.20 13.42
CA PHE A 146 7.09 5.09 13.82
C PHE A 146 8.01 4.66 12.66
N TRP A 147 7.46 4.48 11.45
CA TRP A 147 8.26 4.16 10.26
C TRP A 147 9.24 5.26 9.87
N ILE A 148 8.84 6.53 9.94
CA ILE A 148 9.73 7.68 9.70
C ILE A 148 10.87 7.69 10.74
N GLY A 149 10.54 7.48 12.01
CA GLY A 149 11.52 7.39 13.09
C GLY A 149 12.49 6.22 12.89
N LEU A 150 12.00 5.07 12.43
CA LEU A 150 12.81 3.90 12.12
C LEU A 150 13.76 4.16 10.97
N ILE A 151 13.32 4.85 9.91
CA ILE A 151 14.19 5.26 8.80
C ILE A 151 15.29 6.21 9.29
N ILE A 152 14.95 7.21 10.12
CA ILE A 152 15.93 8.13 10.69
C ILE A 152 16.94 7.38 11.57
N LEU A 153 16.47 6.42 12.39
CA LEU A 153 17.32 5.61 13.26
C LEU A 153 18.27 4.72 12.45
N VAL A 154 17.79 4.12 11.36
CA VAL A 154 18.62 3.34 10.44
C VAL A 154 19.66 4.23 9.77
N ILE A 155 19.28 5.41 9.27
CA ILE A 155 20.22 6.39 8.69
C ILE A 155 21.24 6.84 9.73
N TRP A 156 20.83 7.10 10.97
CA TRP A 156 21.72 7.53 12.05
C TRP A 156 22.69 6.42 12.47
N LEU A 157 22.21 5.19 12.63
CA LEU A 157 23.06 4.02 12.89
C LEU A 157 24.06 3.83 11.76
N ILE A 158 23.62 3.93 10.51
CA ILE A 158 24.49 3.83 9.36
C ILE A 158 25.52 4.97 9.36
N TYR A 159 25.12 6.21 9.61
CA TYR A 159 26.04 7.35 9.70
C TYR A 159 27.07 7.12 10.81
N LYS A 160 26.64 6.66 11.99
CA LYS A 160 27.51 6.41 13.14
C LYS A 160 28.43 5.20 12.94
N PHE A 161 27.97 4.13 12.32
CA PHE A 161 28.76 2.92 12.12
C PHE A 161 29.61 2.94 10.84
N ILE A 162 29.21 3.70 9.82
CA ILE A 162 29.93 3.79 8.54
C ILE A 162 30.89 4.98 8.53
N ILE A 163 30.45 6.18 8.92
CA ILE A 163 31.31 7.39 8.84
C ILE A 163 32.28 7.45 10.01
N LYS A 164 31.92 6.92 11.19
CA LYS A 164 32.86 6.79 12.30
C LYS A 164 33.86 5.64 12.12
N ARG A 165 33.60 4.69 11.20
CA ARG A 165 34.60 3.69 10.77
C ARG A 165 35.50 4.18 9.64
N GLU A 166 35.12 5.19 8.87
CA GLU A 166 36.04 5.89 7.95
C GLU A 166 37.11 6.71 8.71
N GLY A 167 36.97 6.91 10.02
CA GLY A 167 38.03 7.40 10.90
C GLY A 167 39.05 6.34 11.36
N LEU A 168 38.89 5.07 10.97
CA LEU A 168 39.74 3.94 11.41
C LEU A 168 40.51 3.26 10.29
N HIS A 169 40.45 3.80 9.08
CA HIS A 169 41.40 3.48 8.02
C HIS A 169 42.06 4.79 7.56
N GLU A 170 42.82 5.43 8.46
CA GLU A 170 43.84 6.38 8.01
C GLU A 170 44.85 5.56 7.20
N THR A 171 44.58 5.39 5.90
CA THR A 171 45.55 4.81 4.96
C THR A 171 46.85 5.59 5.11
N PRO A 172 48.03 4.95 5.02
CA PRO A 172 49.27 5.65 5.40
C PRO A 172 49.52 6.91 4.54
N ILE A 173 48.93 6.98 3.34
CA ILE A 173 48.84 8.18 2.49
C ILE A 173 48.11 9.37 3.16
N VAL A 174 47.02 9.14 3.89
CA VAL A 174 46.26 10.20 4.60
C VAL A 174 47.09 10.75 5.77
N ILE A 175 47.81 9.88 6.49
CA ILE A 175 48.73 10.27 7.56
C ILE A 175 49.87 11.12 6.99
N LEU A 176 50.47 10.69 5.88
CA LEU A 176 51.52 11.43 5.19
C LEU A 176 51.06 12.82 4.74
N LYS A 177 49.85 12.93 4.16
CA LYS A 177 49.27 14.23 3.76
C LYS A 177 49.06 15.16 4.96
N LYS A 178 48.59 14.64 6.08
CA LYS A 178 48.35 15.41 7.32
C LYS A 178 49.65 15.96 7.89
N ARG A 179 50.73 15.17 7.90
CA ARG A 179 52.07 15.60 8.37
C ARG A 179 52.71 16.63 7.43
N TYR A 180 52.56 16.45 6.12
CA TYR A 180 53.00 17.44 5.14
C TYR A 180 52.27 18.78 5.29
N ALA A 181 50.94 18.74 5.48
CA ALA A 181 50.13 19.94 5.71
C ALA A 181 50.46 20.65 7.02
N LYS A 182 50.88 19.90 8.05
CA LYS A 182 51.39 20.46 9.32
C LYS A 182 52.84 20.98 9.23
N GLY A 183 53.54 20.74 8.13
CA GLY A 183 54.95 21.11 7.96
C GLY A 183 55.94 20.20 8.71
N GLU A 184 55.48 19.06 9.24
CA GLU A 184 56.33 18.08 9.95
C GLU A 184 57.26 17.31 9.01
N ILE A 185 56.97 17.28 7.71
CA ILE A 185 57.78 16.63 6.66
C ILE A 185 57.92 17.52 5.43
N ASN A 186 59.07 17.44 4.75
CA ASN A 186 59.34 18.15 3.49
C ASN A 186 58.71 17.40 2.29
N LYS A 187 58.39 18.13 1.21
CA LYS A 187 57.97 17.61 -0.09
C LYS A 187 58.81 16.41 -0.58
N LYS A 188 60.14 16.43 -0.42
CA LYS A 188 61.01 15.30 -0.79
C LYS A 188 60.67 14.02 -0.01
N GLN A 189 60.54 14.14 1.31
CA GLN A 189 60.20 13.04 2.21
C GLN A 189 58.78 12.51 1.96
N PHE A 190 57.84 13.41 1.64
CA PHE A 190 56.48 13.04 1.28
C PHE A 190 56.44 12.19 -0.01
N GLU A 191 57.18 12.58 -1.04
CA GLU A 191 57.20 11.86 -2.32
C GLU A 191 57.88 10.48 -2.23
N GLU A 192 58.93 10.32 -1.41
CA GLU A 192 59.54 9.01 -1.14
C GLU A 192 58.57 8.08 -0.40
N MET A 193 58.04 8.50 0.74
CA MET A 193 57.13 7.67 1.54
C MET A 193 55.82 7.35 0.80
N LYS A 194 55.36 8.23 -0.08
CA LYS A 194 54.19 7.99 -0.93
C LYS A 194 54.43 6.87 -1.95
N LYS A 195 55.64 6.71 -2.47
CA LYS A 195 55.99 5.62 -3.40
C LYS A 195 56.06 4.27 -2.69
N ASP A 196 56.54 4.25 -1.46
CA ASP A 196 56.65 3.03 -0.66
C ASP A 196 55.30 2.51 -0.17
N VAL A 197 54.39 3.42 0.20
CA VAL A 197 53.03 3.08 0.66
C VAL A 197 52.08 2.74 -0.51
N GLY A 198 52.43 3.12 -1.75
CA GLY A 198 51.63 2.89 -2.95
C GLY A 198 51.89 1.57 -3.68
N LYS A 199 52.74 0.69 -3.14
CA LYS A 199 52.91 -0.71 -3.56
C LYS A 199 51.98 -1.63 -2.77
#